data_AF-A0A0D3EA58-F1
#
_entry.id   AF-A0A0D3EA58-F1
#
_cell.length_a   1.000
_cell.length_b   1.000
_cell.length_c   1.000
_cell.angle_alpha   90.00
_cell.angle_beta   90.00
_cell.angle_gamma   90.00
#
_symmetry.space_group_name_H-M   'P 1'
#
loop_
_entity.id
_entity.type
_entity.pdbx_description
1 polymer ?
#
loop_
_entity_poly.entity_id
_entity_poly.type
_entity_poly.pdbx_seq_one_letter_code
_entity_poly.pdbx_strand_id
1 'polypeptide(L)'
;MAISMSTFGLGLCYTGQLPFRRVTGETGRKQQRMAVVRAEGGGGGINPEIRKNEEKVVDSVVVTELSKNITPYCRCWRSGTFPLCDGSHTKHNKANGDNVGPLLLKKQ
;
A
#
# COMPACT_ATOMS: atom_id res chain seq x y z
N MET A 1 -46.99 26.22 -58.88
CA MET A 1 -48.04 26.45 -57.87
C MET A 1 -48.14 25.20 -57.02
N ALA A 2 -47.64 25.25 -55.79
CA ALA A 2 -47.80 24.17 -54.82
C ALA A 2 -48.50 24.76 -53.59
N ILE A 3 -49.65 24.16 -53.27
CA ILE A 3 -50.53 24.48 -52.16
C ILE A 3 -50.11 23.57 -51.00
N SER A 4 -49.96 24.09 -49.79
CA SER A 4 -50.74 23.63 -48.62
C SER A 4 -50.22 24.24 -47.31
N MET A 5 -51.18 24.74 -46.54
CA MET A 5 -51.11 25.23 -45.17
C MET A 5 -50.88 24.07 -44.19
N SER A 6 -50.22 24.27 -43.05
CA SER A 6 -50.81 24.31 -41.68
C SER A 6 -49.79 23.61 -40.74
N THR A 7 -49.53 23.89 -39.47
CA THR A 7 -50.15 24.70 -38.41
C THR A 7 -49.22 24.67 -37.17
N PHE A 8 -49.24 25.76 -36.40
CA PHE A 8 -49.01 25.89 -34.94
C PHE A 8 -47.75 25.32 -34.25
N GLY A 9 -46.94 26.25 -33.74
CA GLY A 9 -46.01 26.04 -32.63
C GLY A 9 -45.68 27.37 -31.95
N LEU A 10 -46.48 27.75 -30.95
CA LEU A 10 -46.21 28.87 -30.05
C LEU A 10 -44.99 28.56 -29.17
N GLY A 11 -43.98 29.43 -29.18
CA GLY A 11 -42.80 29.30 -28.32
C GLY A 11 -42.10 30.66 -28.13
N LEU A 12 -42.54 31.37 -27.10
CA LEU A 12 -42.08 32.67 -26.61
C LEU A 12 -40.55 32.87 -26.63
N CYS A 13 -40.09 33.91 -27.34
CA CYS A 13 -38.76 34.51 -27.15
C CYS A 13 -38.77 35.35 -25.87
N TYR A 14 -37.96 35.00 -24.88
CA TYR A 14 -37.72 35.86 -23.71
C TYR A 14 -36.26 36.27 -23.63
N THR A 15 -36.02 37.56 -23.87
CA THR A 15 -34.78 38.26 -23.57
C THR A 15 -34.55 38.28 -22.05
N GLY A 16 -33.42 37.79 -21.58
CA GLY A 16 -33.05 37.85 -20.17
C GLY A 16 -31.54 37.85 -19.97
N GLN A 17 -30.95 39.05 -19.92
CA GLN A 17 -29.63 39.27 -19.31
C GLN A 17 -29.70 38.87 -17.83
N LEU A 18 -28.79 38.01 -17.39
CA LEU A 18 -28.51 37.76 -15.98
C LEU A 18 -27.03 38.02 -15.70
N PRO A 19 -26.69 38.64 -14.56
CA PRO A 19 -25.34 39.10 -14.27
C PRO A 19 -24.43 37.92 -13.93
N PHE A 20 -23.28 37.85 -14.61
CA PHE A 20 -22.22 36.91 -14.30
C PHE A 20 -21.59 37.28 -12.95
N ARG A 21 -22.00 36.61 -11.88
CA ARG A 21 -21.35 36.70 -10.56
C ARG A 21 -20.10 35.83 -10.57
N ARG A 22 -18.92 36.47 -10.62
CA ARG A 22 -17.63 35.79 -10.46
C ARG A 22 -17.50 35.32 -8.99
N VAL A 23 -17.64 34.02 -8.75
CA VAL A 23 -17.31 33.40 -7.46
C VAL A 23 -15.81 33.19 -7.42
N THR A 24 -15.09 33.97 -6.62
CA THR A 24 -13.72 33.65 -6.21
C THR A 24 -13.79 32.52 -5.19
N GLY A 25 -13.80 31.28 -5.68
CA GLY A 25 -13.65 30.10 -4.86
C GLY A 25 -12.16 29.83 -4.66
N GLU A 26 -11.60 30.27 -3.53
CA GLU A 26 -10.32 29.75 -3.05
C GLU A 26 -10.53 28.27 -2.67
N THR A 27 -10.41 27.38 -3.65
CA THR A 27 -10.41 25.94 -3.39
C THR A 27 -9.08 25.57 -2.72
N GLY A 28 -9.05 25.61 -1.40
CA GLY A 28 -8.01 24.97 -0.61
C GLY A 28 -7.85 23.52 -1.07
N ARG A 29 -6.72 23.22 -1.69
CA ARG A 29 -6.39 21.92 -2.26
C ARG A 29 -6.26 20.91 -1.12
N LYS A 30 -7.36 20.27 -0.72
CA LYS A 30 -7.35 19.16 0.24
C LYS A 30 -6.41 18.09 -0.31
N GLN A 31 -5.24 17.92 0.30
CA GLN A 31 -4.30 16.84 -0.03
C GLN A 31 -5.00 15.52 0.25
N GLN A 32 -5.45 14.84 -0.80
CA GLN A 32 -5.96 13.48 -0.68
C GLN A 32 -4.79 12.55 -0.32
N ARG A 33 -4.84 11.99 0.89
CA ARG A 33 -3.87 10.99 1.34
C ARG A 33 -4.25 9.64 0.71
N MET A 34 -3.41 9.12 -0.16
CA MET A 34 -3.59 7.77 -0.73
C MET A 34 -2.95 6.73 0.20
N ALA A 35 -3.68 5.66 0.51
CA ALA A 35 -3.16 4.50 1.22
C ALA A 35 -2.91 3.37 0.22
N VAL A 36 -1.72 2.77 0.25
CA VAL A 36 -1.39 1.60 -0.59
C VAL A 36 -1.71 0.34 0.20
N VAL A 37 -2.72 -0.40 -0.24
CA VAL A 37 -3.05 -1.73 0.32
C VAL A 37 -2.27 -2.78 -0.44
N ARG A 38 -1.52 -3.63 0.27
CA ARG A 38 -0.90 -4.81 -0.34
C ARG A 38 -1.89 -5.97 -0.28
N ALA A 39 -2.28 -6.48 -1.45
CA ALA A 39 -3.05 -7.70 -1.53
C ALA A 39 -2.20 -8.88 -1.01
N GLU A 40 -2.80 -9.73 -0.16
CA GLU A 40 -2.17 -10.96 0.29
C GLU A 40 -2.06 -11.93 -0.91
N GLY A 41 -0.83 -12.34 -1.25
CA GLY A 41 -0.59 -13.39 -2.26
C GLY A 41 -0.30 -12.96 -3.70
N GLY A 42 0.19 -11.74 -3.96
CA GLY A 42 0.28 -11.21 -5.34
C GLY A 42 1.63 -10.66 -5.83
N GLY A 43 2.75 -10.91 -5.16
CA GLY A 43 4.05 -10.43 -5.62
C GLY A 43 5.18 -11.32 -5.12
N GLY A 44 6.14 -11.68 -5.98
CA GLY A 44 7.24 -12.61 -5.68
C GLY A 44 8.25 -12.14 -4.61
N GLY A 45 7.92 -11.12 -3.81
CA GLY A 45 8.76 -10.60 -2.75
C GLY A 45 8.56 -11.34 -1.43
N ILE A 46 9.66 -11.80 -0.82
CA ILE A 46 9.66 -12.52 0.47
C ILE A 46 9.46 -11.54 1.64
N ASN A 47 10.08 -10.36 1.57
CA ASN A 47 10.01 -9.32 2.59
C ASN A 47 8.86 -8.33 2.29
N PRO A 48 7.84 -8.19 3.15
CA PRO A 48 6.73 -7.27 2.93
C PRO A 48 7.02 -5.84 3.41
N GLU A 49 7.72 -5.68 4.55
CA GLU A 49 7.76 -4.40 5.29
C GLU A 49 9.12 -4.01 5.87
N ILE A 50 10.03 -4.96 6.10
CA ILE A 50 11.29 -4.71 6.82
C ILE A 50 12.23 -3.88 5.94
N ARG A 51 12.65 -2.70 6.43
CA ARG A 51 13.74 -1.88 5.87
C ARG A 51 13.64 -1.66 4.34
N LYS A 52 12.46 -1.31 3.84
CA LYS A 52 12.19 -1.11 2.40
C LYS A 52 12.88 0.10 1.76
N ASN A 53 13.45 0.96 2.57
CA ASN A 53 14.32 2.06 2.16
C ASN A 53 15.73 1.58 1.74
N GLU A 54 16.10 0.34 2.05
CA GLU A 54 17.39 -0.24 1.68
C GLU A 54 17.23 -1.12 0.44
N GLU A 55 18.10 -0.90 -0.55
CA GLU A 55 18.13 -1.73 -1.77
C GLU A 55 18.42 -3.19 -1.45
N LYS A 56 19.30 -3.43 -0.47
CA LYS A 56 19.68 -4.75 0.01
C LYS A 56 19.86 -4.73 1.52
N VAL A 57 18.96 -5.40 2.21
CA VAL A 57 19.02 -5.55 3.67
C VAL A 57 20.04 -6.65 4.01
N VAL A 58 21.06 -6.27 4.78
CA VAL A 58 22.13 -7.17 5.28
C VAL A 58 22.32 -6.91 6.77
N ASP A 59 22.51 -7.98 7.54
CA ASP A 59 22.81 -7.93 8.96
C ASP A 59 24.11 -8.70 9.24
N SER A 60 25.05 -8.04 9.90
CA SER A 60 26.35 -8.60 10.29
C SER A 60 26.37 -8.82 11.80
N VAL A 61 26.87 -9.98 12.23
CA VAL A 61 26.94 -10.36 13.64
C VAL A 61 28.32 -10.90 13.92
N VAL A 62 28.97 -10.33 14.93
CA VAL A 62 30.22 -10.86 15.46
C VAL A 62 29.89 -11.97 16.45
N VAL A 63 30.28 -13.21 16.14
CA VAL A 63 29.89 -14.40 16.92
C VAL A 63 30.35 -14.34 18.38
N THR A 64 31.44 -13.62 18.67
CA THR A 64 31.97 -13.45 20.02
C THR A 64 31.04 -12.64 20.93
N GLU A 65 30.22 -11.74 20.37
CA GLU A 65 29.33 -10.84 21.12
C GLU A 65 27.99 -11.50 21.52
N LEU A 66 27.71 -12.74 21.08
CA LEU A 66 26.45 -13.41 21.38
C LEU A 66 26.34 -13.75 22.88
N SER A 67 25.43 -13.14 23.63
CA SER A 67 25.31 -13.43 25.07
C SER A 67 24.73 -14.82 25.38
N LYS A 68 23.92 -15.38 24.48
CA LYS A 68 23.24 -16.66 24.67
C LYS A 68 24.01 -17.80 24.01
N ASN A 69 23.94 -18.98 24.63
CA ASN A 69 24.51 -20.21 24.07
C ASN A 69 23.92 -20.55 22.69
N ILE A 70 22.63 -20.28 22.49
CA ILE A 70 21.94 -20.44 21.22
C ILE A 70 21.17 -19.16 20.93
N THR A 71 21.46 -18.52 19.80
CA THR A 71 20.79 -17.31 19.35
C THR A 71 20.10 -17.56 18.00
N PRO A 72 18.76 -17.50 17.92
CA PRO A 72 18.03 -17.75 16.69
C PRO A 72 17.88 -16.48 15.84
N TYR A 73 18.27 -16.55 14.57
CA TYR A 73 18.16 -15.48 13.58
C TYR A 73 17.03 -15.75 12.59
N CYS A 74 16.30 -14.70 12.21
CA CYS A 74 15.14 -14.78 11.33
C CYS A 74 15.56 -15.06 9.88
N ARG A 75 14.81 -15.93 9.21
CA ARG A 75 14.88 -16.14 7.75
C ARG A 75 13.55 -15.95 7.02
N CYS A 76 12.46 -15.74 7.77
CA CYS A 76 11.12 -15.61 7.22
C CYS A 76 10.69 -14.17 6.90
N TRP A 77 11.46 -13.15 7.31
CA TRP A 77 11.11 -11.74 7.13
C TRP A 77 9.75 -11.35 7.73
N ARG A 78 9.33 -12.03 8.80
CA ARG A 78 8.08 -11.73 9.55
C ARG A 78 8.33 -11.40 11.02
N SER A 79 9.58 -11.40 11.47
CA SER A 79 9.88 -11.13 12.88
C SER A 79 9.77 -9.64 13.17
N GLY A 80 9.09 -9.30 14.26
CA GLY A 80 9.06 -7.94 14.81
C GLY A 80 10.37 -7.52 15.48
N THR A 81 11.25 -8.47 15.82
CA THR A 81 12.59 -8.24 16.37
C THR A 81 13.70 -8.55 15.37
N PHE A 82 13.39 -8.47 14.06
CA PHE A 82 14.36 -8.70 12.98
C PHE A 82 15.64 -7.87 13.23
N PRO A 83 16.84 -8.48 13.19
CA PRO A 83 17.18 -9.76 12.55
C PRO A 83 17.02 -11.03 13.41
N LEU A 84 16.60 -10.92 14.67
CA LEU A 84 16.38 -12.07 15.54
C LEU A 84 15.07 -12.78 15.20
N CYS A 85 14.95 -14.04 15.61
CA CYS A 85 13.70 -14.80 15.48
C CYS A 85 12.86 -14.71 16.76
N ASP A 86 11.61 -14.29 16.62
CA ASP A 86 10.58 -14.24 17.68
C ASP A 86 9.52 -15.35 17.58
N GLY A 87 9.65 -16.27 16.61
CA GLY A 87 8.68 -17.34 16.36
C GLY A 87 7.60 -17.00 15.32
N SER A 88 7.62 -15.82 14.70
CA SER A 88 6.63 -15.44 13.68
C SER A 88 6.61 -16.35 12.45
N HIS A 89 7.68 -17.10 12.20
CA HIS A 89 7.72 -18.13 11.16
C HIS A 89 6.63 -19.20 11.33
N THR A 90 6.24 -19.55 12.56
CA THR A 90 5.18 -20.53 12.81
C THR A 90 3.83 -20.06 12.27
N LYS A 91 3.50 -18.77 12.49
CA LYS A 91 2.26 -18.16 11.98
C LYS A 91 2.29 -18.10 10.46
N HIS A 92 3.42 -17.69 9.89
CA HIS A 92 3.65 -17.64 8.44
C HIS A 92 3.49 -19.02 7.79
N ASN A 93 4.12 -20.04 8.35
CA ASN A 93 4.04 -21.42 7.88
C ASN A 93 2.61 -21.94 7.90
N LYS A 94 1.89 -21.73 9.00
CA LYS A 94 0.49 -22.17 9.13
C LYS A 94 -0.44 -21.46 8.14
N ALA A 95 -0.25 -20.17 7.90
CA ALA A 95 -1.10 -19.39 7.01
C ALA A 95 -0.84 -19.67 5.52
N ASN A 96 0.42 -19.92 5.15
CA ASN A 96 0.83 -20.05 3.75
C ASN A 96 1.16 -21.48 3.31
N GLY A 97 1.12 -22.47 4.22
CA GLY A 97 1.59 -23.82 3.94
C GLY A 97 3.10 -23.92 3.72
N ASP A 98 3.86 -23.02 4.34
CA ASP A 98 5.32 -22.92 4.21
C ASP A 98 6.05 -23.72 5.31
N ASN A 99 7.36 -23.91 5.18
CA ASN A 99 8.19 -24.71 6.09
C ASN A 99 9.48 -24.02 6.53
N VAL A 100 9.51 -22.69 6.53
CA VAL A 100 10.70 -21.92 6.92
C VAL A 100 10.95 -21.95 8.43
N GLY A 101 12.21 -21.75 8.83
CA GLY A 101 12.63 -21.70 10.23
C GLY A 101 13.90 -20.86 10.45
N PRO A 102 14.28 -20.57 11.70
CA PRO A 102 15.41 -19.71 12.02
C PRO A 102 16.77 -20.37 11.73
N LEU A 103 17.81 -19.55 11.65
CA LEU A 103 19.20 -20.00 11.74
C LEU A 103 19.64 -19.95 13.21
N LEU A 104 20.12 -21.07 13.75
CA LEU A 104 20.58 -21.14 15.14
C LEU A 104 22.09 -20.95 15.21
N LEU A 105 22.56 -19.82 15.73
CA LEU A 105 23.98 -19.61 16.03
C LEU A 105 24.27 -20.13 17.43
N LYS A 106 25.20 -21.08 17.54
CA LYS A 106 25.61 -21.67 18.82
C LYS A 106 27.01 -21.18 19.18
N LYS A 107 27.21 -20.77 20.43
CA LYS A 107 28.56 -20.65 21.00
C LYS A 107 29.04 -22.07 21.35
N GLN A 108 30.25 -22.40 20.91
CA GLN A 108 30.97 -23.62 21.33
C GLN A 108 32.06 -23.22 22.30
#